data_AF-A0A0C4DY23-F1
#
_entry.id   AF-A0A0C4DY23-F1
#
_cell.length_a   1.000
_cell.length_b   1.000
_cell.length_c   1.000
_cell.angle_alpha   90.00
_cell.angle_beta   90.00
_cell.angle_gamma   90.00
#
_symmetry.space_group_name_H-M   'P 1'
#
loop_
_entity.id
_entity.type
_entity.pdbx_description
1 polymer ?
#
loop_
_entity_poly.entity_id
_entity_poly.type
_entity_poly.pdbx_seq_one_letter_code
_entity_poly.pdbx_strand_id
1 'polypeptide(L)'
;MTITELALLRLSGQETLTTMRPFLQRGKTVAEAWTRRPDTVRYFQQADDARNIYILGQWASLSEHMDGFIPSAGNQALMQGAADRFTIETFLHFQAEMPPRDDHGAGVYIIRNFCKQGARGAGFGPTMEKAAGLTGLWGHGAHPVAGWRVDVPADETMEEFVICGWTADGQPGVDDTDALRQYRAAVQEWVDKVEACHALEIVV
;
A
#
# COMPACT_ATOMS: atom_id res chain seq x y z
N MET A 1 -14.88 -7.22 -7.59
CA MET A 1 -13.80 -8.05 -7.03
C MET A 1 -13.15 -7.25 -5.93
N THR A 2 -12.79 -7.91 -4.84
CA THR A 2 -12.08 -7.31 -3.70
C THR A 2 -10.75 -6.70 -4.16
N ILE A 3 -10.46 -5.49 -3.69
CA ILE A 3 -9.26 -4.72 -4.06
C ILE A 3 -8.63 -4.09 -2.83
N THR A 4 -7.31 -3.94 -2.87
CA THR A 4 -6.56 -3.18 -1.88
C THR A 4 -6.20 -1.81 -2.47
N GLU A 5 -6.48 -0.77 -1.70
CA GLU A 5 -6.00 0.59 -1.92
C GLU A 5 -4.58 0.71 -1.36
N LEU A 6 -3.71 1.39 -2.11
CA LEU A 6 -2.45 1.93 -1.63
C LEU A 6 -2.50 3.45 -1.83
N ALA A 7 -2.47 4.20 -0.73
CA ALA A 7 -2.31 5.64 -0.76
C ALA A 7 -1.05 6.08 -0.01
N LEU A 8 -0.43 7.16 -0.46
CA LEU A 8 0.69 7.81 0.21
C LEU A 8 0.32 9.25 0.52
N LEU A 9 0.22 9.57 1.81
CA LEU A 9 0.06 10.93 2.30
C LEU A 9 1.43 11.51 2.63
N ARG A 10 1.73 12.70 2.11
CA ARG A 10 2.89 13.48 2.54
C ARG A 10 2.40 14.63 3.41
N LEU A 11 2.74 14.58 4.69
CA LEU A 11 2.39 15.62 5.66
C LEU A 11 2.90 16.99 5.18
N SER A 12 2.10 18.02 5.42
CA SER A 12 2.36 19.41 5.03
C SER A 12 2.73 20.29 6.22
N GLY A 13 3.44 21.39 5.99
CA GLY A 13 3.80 22.37 7.03
C GLY A 13 4.44 21.74 8.26
N GLN A 14 3.90 22.05 9.45
CA GLN A 14 4.39 21.55 10.75
C GLN A 14 3.65 20.28 11.24
N GLU A 15 2.87 19.61 10.38
CA GLU A 15 2.17 18.39 10.76
C GLU A 15 3.16 17.27 11.12
N THR A 16 2.78 16.50 12.14
CA THR A 16 3.53 15.34 12.65
C THR A 16 2.58 14.16 12.82
N LEU A 17 3.12 12.96 13.02
CA LEU A 17 2.27 11.82 13.36
C LEU A 17 1.40 12.08 14.60
N THR A 18 1.94 12.77 15.61
CA THR A 18 1.21 13.12 16.84
C THR A 18 -0.01 13.98 16.54
N THR A 19 0.13 15.02 15.72
CA THR A 19 -0.98 15.91 15.35
C THR A 19 -1.93 15.26 14.34
N MET A 20 -1.46 14.28 13.57
CA MET A 20 -2.27 13.55 12.59
C MET A 20 -3.05 12.37 13.16
N ARG A 21 -2.61 11.78 14.28
CA ARG A 21 -3.22 10.59 14.88
C ARG A 21 -4.75 10.72 15.07
N PRO A 22 -5.30 11.82 15.61
CA PRO A 22 -6.76 11.96 15.75
C PRO A 22 -7.49 12.00 14.41
N PHE A 23 -6.85 12.49 13.35
CA PHE A 23 -7.43 12.50 12.00
C PHE A 23 -7.42 11.09 11.40
N LEU A 24 -6.30 10.38 11.46
CA LEU A 24 -6.19 8.99 11.01
C LEU A 24 -7.21 8.08 11.70
N GLN A 25 -7.40 8.27 13.02
CA GLN A 25 -8.38 7.50 13.77
C GLN A 25 -9.82 7.77 13.31
N ARG A 26 -10.17 9.03 13.05
CA ARG A 26 -11.47 9.36 12.46
C ARG A 26 -11.62 8.77 11.05
N GLY A 27 -10.56 8.81 10.25
CA GLY A 27 -10.55 8.19 8.92
C GLY A 27 -10.83 6.69 8.96
N LYS A 28 -10.16 5.97 9.87
CA LYS A 28 -10.40 4.53 10.09
C LYS A 28 -11.84 4.28 10.51
N THR A 29 -12.35 5.01 11.50
CA THR A 29 -13.74 4.88 11.95
C THR A 29 -14.75 5.12 10.82
N VAL A 30 -14.56 6.16 10.00
CA VAL A 30 -15.47 6.48 8.89
C VAL A 30 -15.44 5.39 7.82
N ALA A 31 -14.25 4.92 7.44
CA ALA A 31 -14.09 3.84 6.45
C ALA A 31 -14.66 2.51 6.96
N GLU A 32 -14.36 2.12 8.20
CA GLU A 32 -14.80 0.84 8.76
C GLU A 32 -16.30 0.82 9.08
N ALA A 33 -16.89 1.96 9.43
CA ALA A 33 -18.34 2.10 9.53
C ALA A 33 -19.02 1.93 8.16
N TRP A 34 -18.39 2.43 7.09
CA TRP A 34 -18.89 2.25 5.73
C TRP A 34 -18.81 0.78 5.27
N THR A 35 -17.63 0.17 5.40
CA THR A 35 -17.40 -1.23 4.99
C THR A 35 -18.11 -2.24 5.89
N ARG A 36 -18.48 -1.82 7.11
CA ARG A 36 -19.02 -2.67 8.19
C ARG A 36 -18.09 -3.83 8.54
N ARG A 37 -16.79 -3.61 8.40
CA ARG A 37 -15.74 -4.59 8.66
C ARG A 37 -14.62 -3.92 9.45
N PRO A 38 -14.21 -4.47 10.60
CA PRO A 38 -13.04 -3.96 11.31
C PRO A 38 -11.77 -4.25 10.52
N ASP A 39 -10.72 -3.49 10.80
CA ASP A 39 -9.37 -3.65 10.25
C ASP A 39 -9.27 -3.61 8.71
N THR A 40 -10.24 -3.00 8.03
CA THR A 40 -10.14 -2.76 6.59
C THR A 40 -9.19 -1.62 6.26
N VAL A 41 -8.83 -0.77 7.23
CA VAL A 41 -7.85 0.30 7.01
C VAL A 41 -6.70 0.18 8.00
N ARG A 42 -5.48 0.20 7.48
CA ARG A 42 -4.23 0.22 8.24
C ARG A 42 -3.34 1.35 7.76
N TYR A 43 -2.63 1.98 8.69
CA TYR A 43 -1.73 3.10 8.41
C TYR A 43 -0.30 2.72 8.76
N PHE A 44 0.64 3.19 7.96
CA PHE A 44 2.07 2.93 8.18
C PHE A 44 2.88 4.20 7.97
N GLN A 45 3.81 4.50 8.86
CA GLN A 45 4.76 5.60 8.69
C GLN A 45 6.01 5.08 8.00
N GLN A 46 6.45 5.73 6.92
CA GLN A 46 7.68 5.35 6.24
C GLN A 46 8.87 5.48 7.20
N ALA A 47 9.72 4.46 7.25
CA ALA A 47 10.82 4.38 8.21
C ALA A 47 11.85 5.49 8.00
N ASP A 48 12.16 5.81 6.73
CA ASP A 48 13.22 6.76 6.36
C ASP A 48 12.72 8.21 6.17
N ASP A 49 11.40 8.43 6.08
CA ASP A 49 10.79 9.75 6.03
C ASP A 49 9.48 9.79 6.83
N ALA A 50 9.56 10.30 8.06
CA ALA A 50 8.42 10.41 8.95
C ALA A 50 7.30 11.34 8.43
N ARG A 51 7.53 12.09 7.35
CA ARG A 51 6.50 12.90 6.68
C ARG A 51 5.58 12.07 5.80
N ASN A 52 5.93 10.83 5.50
CA ASN A 52 5.19 9.97 4.61
C ASN A 52 4.38 8.94 5.42
N ILE A 53 3.07 8.90 5.18
CA ILE A 53 2.15 7.95 5.80
C ILE A 53 1.46 7.18 4.67
N TYR A 54 1.67 5.87 4.64
CA TYR A 54 0.95 4.95 3.78
C TYR A 54 -0.40 4.57 4.39
N ILE A 55 -1.38 4.40 3.51
CA ILE A 55 -2.69 3.81 3.81
C ILE A 55 -2.81 2.52 3.00
N LEU A 56 -3.15 1.43 3.67
CA LEU A 56 -3.64 0.21 3.05
C LEU A 56 -5.12 0.03 3.40
N GLY A 57 -5.99 0.11 2.39
CA GLY A 57 -7.45 0.02 2.54
C GLY A 57 -8.02 -1.20 1.81
N GLN A 58 -9.00 -1.90 2.39
CA GLN A 58 -9.67 -3.04 1.76
C GLN A 58 -11.10 -2.70 1.35
N TRP A 59 -11.37 -2.82 0.06
CA TRP A 59 -12.68 -2.56 -0.53
C TRP A 59 -13.21 -3.81 -1.24
N ALA A 60 -14.53 -4.02 -1.21
CA ALA A 60 -15.23 -5.08 -1.93
C ALA A 60 -15.18 -4.87 -3.45
N SER A 61 -15.02 -3.62 -3.91
CA SER A 61 -14.78 -3.28 -5.31
C SER A 61 -14.25 -1.86 -5.48
N LEU A 62 -13.68 -1.58 -6.66
CA LEU A 62 -13.30 -0.23 -7.06
C LEU A 62 -14.49 0.74 -7.02
N SER A 63 -15.67 0.31 -7.45
CA SER A 63 -16.89 1.13 -7.43
C SER A 63 -17.39 1.41 -6.01
N GLU A 64 -17.31 0.43 -5.09
CA GLU A 64 -17.62 0.67 -3.67
C GLU A 64 -16.78 1.81 -3.10
N HIS A 65 -15.48 1.83 -3.42
CA HIS A 65 -14.59 2.88 -2.95
C HIS A 65 -14.83 4.20 -3.70
N MET A 66 -14.62 4.21 -5.02
CA MET A 66 -14.55 5.42 -5.84
C MET A 66 -15.91 6.09 -6.05
N ASP A 67 -16.96 5.31 -6.28
CA ASP A 67 -18.30 5.84 -6.58
C ASP A 67 -19.18 5.91 -5.32
N GLY A 68 -18.83 5.13 -4.28
CA GLY A 68 -19.58 5.04 -3.03
C GLY A 68 -18.94 5.82 -1.89
N PHE A 69 -17.83 5.31 -1.36
CA PHE A 69 -17.20 5.85 -0.16
C PHE A 69 -16.60 7.24 -0.38
N ILE A 70 -15.84 7.44 -1.45
CA ILE A 70 -15.17 8.72 -1.75
C ILE A 70 -16.16 9.90 -1.78
N PRO A 71 -17.30 9.84 -2.49
CA PRO A 71 -18.28 10.92 -2.50
C PRO A 71 -19.22 10.92 -1.27
N SER A 72 -19.11 9.95 -0.35
CA SER A 72 -20.00 9.88 0.81
C SER A 72 -19.85 11.10 1.72
N ALA A 73 -20.94 11.50 2.37
CA ALA A 73 -20.93 12.67 3.26
C ALA A 73 -19.92 12.54 4.42
N GLY A 74 -19.72 11.32 4.93
CA GLY A 74 -18.73 11.04 5.98
C GLY A 74 -17.30 11.29 5.52
N ASN A 75 -16.92 10.76 4.36
CA ASN A 75 -15.59 10.98 3.79
C ASN A 75 -15.38 12.45 3.38
N GLN A 76 -16.38 13.08 2.77
CA GLN A 76 -16.29 14.48 2.37
C GLN A 76 -16.12 15.42 3.58
N ALA A 77 -16.84 15.17 4.68
CA ALA A 77 -16.65 15.93 5.93
C ALA A 77 -15.26 15.71 6.54
N LEU A 78 -14.71 14.49 6.45
CA LEU A 78 -13.33 14.20 6.86
C LEU A 78 -12.33 14.99 6.01
N MET A 79 -12.46 14.94 4.68
CA MET A 79 -11.54 15.58 3.75
C MET A 79 -11.57 17.12 3.81
N GLN A 80 -12.72 17.72 4.11
CA GLN A 80 -12.80 19.16 4.40
C GLN A 80 -11.91 19.56 5.59
N GLY A 81 -11.84 18.72 6.62
CA GLY A 81 -10.96 18.91 7.78
C GLY A 81 -9.50 18.50 7.54
N ALA A 82 -9.18 17.99 6.35
CA ALA A 82 -7.84 17.56 5.93
C ALA A 82 -7.12 18.61 5.07
N ALA A 83 -7.82 19.66 4.65
CA ALA A 83 -7.26 20.71 3.80
C ALA A 83 -5.94 21.23 4.39
N ASP A 84 -4.91 21.32 3.54
CA ASP A 84 -3.56 21.79 3.85
C ASP A 84 -2.75 20.94 4.86
N ARG A 85 -3.28 19.82 5.35
CA ARG A 85 -2.58 18.95 6.31
C ARG A 85 -1.62 17.97 5.65
N PHE A 86 -1.92 17.55 4.42
CA PHE A 86 -1.09 16.66 3.62
C PHE A 86 -1.39 16.82 2.13
N THR A 87 -0.50 16.32 1.29
CA THR A 87 -0.74 16.02 -0.13
C THR A 87 -0.89 14.51 -0.33
N ILE A 88 -1.61 14.11 -1.36
CA ILE A 88 -1.72 12.70 -1.76
C ILE A 88 -0.73 12.48 -2.91
N GLU A 89 0.37 11.79 -2.63
CA GLU A 89 1.47 11.54 -3.58
C GLU A 89 1.26 10.26 -4.39
N THR A 90 0.49 9.32 -3.85
CA THR A 90 0.10 8.08 -4.53
C THR A 90 -1.31 7.72 -4.10
N PHE A 91 -2.12 7.27 -5.06
CA PHE A 91 -3.46 6.78 -4.83
C PHE A 91 -3.78 5.79 -5.94
N LEU A 92 -3.74 4.49 -5.61
CA LEU A 92 -3.98 3.41 -6.57
C LEU A 92 -4.70 2.24 -5.93
N HIS A 93 -5.24 1.37 -6.77
CA HIS A 93 -5.91 0.14 -6.36
C HIS A 93 -5.33 -1.06 -7.07
N PHE A 94 -5.12 -2.16 -6.34
CA PHE A 94 -4.62 -3.40 -6.91
C PHE A 94 -5.44 -4.60 -6.45
N GLN A 95 -5.43 -5.65 -7.28
CA GLN A 95 -6.21 -6.85 -7.08
C GLN A 95 -5.58 -7.76 -6.02
N ALA A 96 -5.86 -7.47 -4.75
CA ALA A 96 -5.41 -8.29 -3.65
C ALA A 96 -6.38 -8.24 -2.46
N GLU A 97 -6.29 -9.24 -1.60
CA GLU A 97 -7.02 -9.33 -0.35
C GLU A 97 -6.01 -9.31 0.80
N MET A 98 -6.16 -8.32 1.69
CA MET A 98 -5.37 -8.22 2.90
C MET A 98 -5.76 -9.35 3.85
N PRO A 99 -4.77 -10.04 4.46
CA PRO A 99 -5.08 -11.02 5.49
C PRO A 99 -5.74 -10.32 6.68
N PRO A 100 -6.48 -11.07 7.52
CA PRO A 100 -6.93 -10.57 8.82
C PRO A 100 -5.79 -9.93 9.62
N ARG A 101 -6.12 -9.00 10.52
CA ARG A 101 -5.10 -8.44 11.42
C ARG A 101 -4.78 -9.49 12.48
N ASP A 102 -3.64 -10.13 12.34
CA ASP A 102 -3.03 -10.99 13.36
C ASP A 102 -1.65 -10.41 13.75
N ASP A 103 -0.83 -11.23 14.41
CA ASP A 103 0.58 -10.96 14.74
C ASP A 103 1.50 -11.06 13.49
N HIS A 104 1.16 -10.37 12.39
CA HIS A 104 2.04 -10.29 11.22
C HIS A 104 3.26 -9.35 11.44
N GLY A 105 3.44 -8.83 12.65
CA GLY A 105 4.50 -7.90 13.01
C GLY A 105 4.15 -6.42 12.80
N ALA A 106 5.04 -5.54 13.26
CA ALA A 106 4.79 -4.10 13.33
C ALA A 106 5.21 -3.31 12.07
N GLY A 107 5.56 -3.99 10.96
CA GLY A 107 6.04 -3.35 9.75
C GLY A 107 5.56 -3.99 8.45
N VAL A 108 5.66 -3.21 7.38
CA VAL A 108 5.32 -3.61 6.01
C VAL A 108 6.38 -3.09 5.04
N TYR A 109 6.76 -3.95 4.10
CA TYR A 109 7.47 -3.56 2.91
C TYR A 109 6.50 -3.43 1.75
N ILE A 110 6.56 -2.30 1.06
CA ILE A 110 5.74 -2.02 -0.11
C ILE A 110 6.67 -1.95 -1.31
N ILE A 111 6.44 -2.79 -2.31
CA ILE A 111 7.18 -2.81 -3.58
C ILE A 111 6.21 -2.54 -4.71
N ARG A 112 6.54 -1.52 -5.51
CA ARG A 112 5.81 -1.16 -6.73
C ARG A 112 6.70 -1.48 -7.93
N ASN A 113 6.22 -2.38 -8.78
CA ASN A 113 6.88 -2.79 -10.00
C ASN A 113 6.17 -2.13 -11.17
N PHE A 114 6.87 -1.21 -11.83
CA PHE A 114 6.42 -0.60 -13.07
C PHE A 114 6.87 -1.50 -14.21
N CYS A 115 5.94 -2.32 -14.68
CA CYS A 115 6.18 -3.42 -15.60
C CYS A 115 6.18 -2.95 -17.06
N LYS A 116 6.95 -3.66 -17.87
CA LYS A 116 6.92 -3.55 -19.33
C LYS A 116 5.55 -3.96 -19.85
N GLN A 117 5.12 -3.35 -20.95
CA GLN A 117 3.86 -3.67 -21.59
C GLN A 117 3.74 -5.17 -21.93
N GLY A 118 2.60 -5.78 -21.60
CA GLY A 118 2.32 -7.19 -21.86
C GLY A 118 2.78 -8.14 -20.76
N ALA A 119 3.44 -7.66 -19.70
CA ALA A 119 3.88 -8.49 -18.60
C ALA A 119 2.72 -9.18 -17.86
N ARG A 120 1.59 -8.47 -17.72
CA ARG A 120 0.34 -8.99 -17.16
C ARG A 120 -0.23 -10.11 -18.02
N GLY A 121 -0.35 -9.89 -19.33
CA GLY A 121 -0.89 -10.88 -20.26
C GLY A 121 -0.05 -12.15 -20.35
N ALA A 122 1.27 -12.02 -20.16
CA ALA A 122 2.20 -13.13 -20.09
C ALA A 122 2.23 -13.84 -18.71
N GLY A 123 1.52 -13.32 -17.72
CA GLY A 123 1.34 -13.98 -16.43
C GLY A 123 2.53 -13.88 -15.48
N PHE A 124 3.28 -12.78 -15.47
CA PHE A 124 4.48 -12.65 -14.62
C PHE A 124 4.24 -12.32 -13.14
N GLY A 125 3.00 -12.05 -12.72
CA GLY A 125 2.66 -11.79 -11.32
C GLY A 125 3.22 -12.85 -10.34
N PRO A 126 2.93 -14.14 -10.55
CA PRO A 126 3.46 -15.24 -9.72
C PRO A 126 5.00 -15.31 -9.69
N THR A 127 5.68 -14.92 -10.77
CA THR A 127 7.14 -14.88 -10.82
C THR A 127 7.68 -13.78 -9.90
N MET A 128 7.06 -12.59 -9.90
CA MET A 128 7.44 -11.49 -9.02
C MET A 128 7.17 -11.83 -7.55
N GLU A 129 6.02 -12.44 -7.24
CA GLU A 129 5.71 -12.93 -5.88
C GLU A 129 6.73 -13.96 -5.39
N LYS A 130 7.03 -14.95 -6.23
CA LYS A 130 8.02 -15.98 -5.92
C LYS A 130 9.41 -15.39 -5.72
N ALA A 131 9.84 -14.47 -6.58
CA ALA A 131 11.13 -13.80 -6.44
C ALA A 131 11.21 -13.05 -5.11
N ALA A 132 10.16 -12.31 -4.73
CA ALA A 132 10.14 -11.59 -3.48
C ALA A 132 10.19 -12.51 -2.25
N GLY A 133 9.46 -13.63 -2.29
CA GLY A 133 9.49 -14.65 -1.23
C GLY A 133 10.85 -15.34 -1.09
N LEU A 134 11.55 -15.60 -2.20
CA LEU A 134 12.88 -16.23 -2.20
C LEU A 134 13.97 -15.32 -1.64
N THR A 135 13.83 -14.00 -1.79
CA THR A 135 14.82 -13.03 -1.30
C THR A 135 14.76 -12.79 0.20
N GLY A 136 13.82 -13.41 0.92
CA GLY A 136 13.68 -13.23 2.37
C GLY A 136 13.32 -11.80 2.77
N LEU A 137 12.71 -11.03 1.84
CA LEU A 137 12.27 -9.66 2.10
C LEU A 137 11.22 -9.60 3.23
N TRP A 138 10.50 -10.70 3.44
CA TRP A 138 9.41 -10.80 4.41
C TRP A 138 9.84 -11.62 5.64
N GLY A 139 9.24 -11.32 6.79
CA GLY A 139 9.44 -12.13 8.01
C GLY A 139 9.01 -13.59 7.78
N HIS A 140 9.67 -14.53 8.48
CA HIS A 140 9.42 -15.97 8.32
C HIS A 140 7.93 -16.33 8.54
N GLY A 141 7.19 -16.59 7.45
CA GLY A 141 5.87 -17.23 7.49
C GLY A 141 4.67 -16.40 7.03
N ALA A 142 4.80 -15.08 6.84
CA ALA A 142 3.71 -14.27 6.32
C ALA A 142 3.69 -14.28 4.77
N HIS A 143 2.55 -14.65 4.17
CA HIS A 143 2.37 -14.51 2.72
C HIS A 143 2.19 -13.03 2.36
N PRO A 144 2.95 -12.49 1.39
CA PRO A 144 2.75 -11.13 0.95
C PRO A 144 1.39 -10.99 0.26
N VAL A 145 0.81 -9.79 0.37
CA VAL A 145 -0.35 -9.37 -0.40
C VAL A 145 0.16 -8.80 -1.72
N ALA A 146 -0.23 -9.36 -2.85
CA ALA A 146 0.28 -8.91 -4.14
C ALA A 146 -0.82 -8.90 -5.21
N GLY A 147 -0.69 -8.00 -6.17
CA GLY A 147 -1.66 -7.90 -7.25
C GLY A 147 -1.35 -6.85 -8.29
N TRP A 148 -2.02 -6.99 -9.42
CA TRP A 148 -1.99 -6.01 -10.51
C TRP A 148 -2.85 -4.81 -10.18
N ARG A 149 -2.37 -3.60 -10.52
CA ARG A 149 -3.16 -2.36 -10.46
C ARG A 149 -4.39 -2.45 -11.37
N VAL A 150 -5.54 -1.98 -10.88
CA VAL A 150 -6.84 -2.14 -11.55
C VAL A 150 -7.53 -0.83 -11.92
N ASP A 151 -7.00 0.30 -11.48
CA ASP A 151 -7.51 1.65 -11.75
C ASP A 151 -6.62 2.41 -12.74
N VAL A 152 -6.11 1.69 -13.74
CA VAL A 152 -5.34 2.26 -14.85
C VAL A 152 -6.31 2.91 -15.85
N PRO A 153 -6.15 4.20 -16.18
CA PRO A 153 -6.94 4.84 -17.24
C PRO A 153 -6.85 4.08 -18.57
N ALA A 154 -7.91 4.12 -19.37
CA ALA A 154 -7.99 3.34 -20.61
C ALA A 154 -6.95 3.75 -21.67
N ASP A 155 -6.38 4.95 -21.55
CA ASP A 155 -5.33 5.52 -22.40
C ASP A 155 -3.92 5.29 -21.85
N GLU A 156 -3.76 4.73 -20.64
CA GLU A 156 -2.47 4.37 -20.07
C GLU A 156 -2.12 2.90 -20.36
N THR A 157 -0.91 2.67 -20.86
CA THR A 157 -0.37 1.32 -21.12
C THR A 157 0.53 0.81 -20.00
N MET A 158 0.69 1.59 -18.93
CA MET A 158 1.57 1.25 -17.81
C MET A 158 0.95 0.10 -17.03
N GLU A 159 1.69 -1.00 -16.92
CA GLU A 159 1.30 -2.11 -16.06
C GLU A 159 2.02 -1.99 -14.74
N GLU A 160 1.30 -2.01 -13.62
CA GLU A 160 1.89 -1.90 -12.29
C GLU A 160 1.50 -3.12 -11.45
N PHE A 161 2.51 -3.75 -10.82
CA PHE A 161 2.33 -4.87 -9.89
C PHE A 161 2.84 -4.48 -8.51
N VAL A 162 1.95 -4.57 -7.52
CA VAL A 162 2.21 -4.13 -6.14
C VAL A 162 2.37 -5.35 -5.25
N ILE A 163 3.33 -5.30 -4.34
CA ILE A 163 3.57 -6.33 -3.32
C ILE A 163 3.70 -5.64 -1.96
N CYS A 164 2.91 -6.08 -0.99
CA CYS A 164 2.96 -5.67 0.40
C CYS A 164 3.32 -6.89 1.26
N GLY A 165 4.54 -6.93 1.81
CA GLY A 165 5.03 -8.03 2.64
C GLY A 165 5.20 -7.61 4.09
N TRP A 166 4.74 -8.44 5.02
CA TRP A 166 4.77 -8.14 6.46
C TRP A 166 6.10 -8.53 7.11
N THR A 167 6.49 -7.76 8.14
CA THR A 167 7.77 -7.94 8.84
C THR A 167 7.57 -7.98 10.33
N ALA A 168 8.21 -8.95 11.00
CA ALA A 168 8.07 -9.18 12.43
C ALA A 168 8.40 -7.93 13.26
N ASP A 169 9.53 -7.25 13.05
CA ASP A 169 9.91 -6.06 13.83
C ASP A 169 10.99 -5.24 13.14
N GLY A 170 10.79 -3.91 13.03
CA GLY A 170 11.81 -2.84 13.10
C GLY A 170 13.14 -2.99 12.33
N GLN A 171 13.27 -3.95 11.43
CA GLN A 171 14.52 -4.21 10.72
C GLN A 171 14.82 -3.02 9.81
N PRO A 172 16.08 -2.54 9.78
CA PRO A 172 16.44 -1.35 9.02
C PRO A 172 16.00 -1.46 7.56
N GLY A 173 15.55 -0.32 7.02
CA GLY A 173 14.99 -0.20 5.68
C GLY A 173 15.86 -0.87 4.63
N VAL A 174 15.19 -1.57 3.71
CA VAL A 174 15.75 -2.42 2.65
C VAL A 174 16.51 -1.66 1.56
N ASP A 175 16.68 -0.34 1.71
CA ASP A 175 17.15 0.57 0.66
C ASP A 175 18.56 0.27 0.11
N ASP A 176 19.30 -0.69 0.68
CA ASP A 176 20.40 -1.36 -0.02
C ASP A 176 20.71 -2.79 0.48
N THR A 177 19.67 -3.55 0.83
CA THR A 177 19.88 -4.96 1.22
C THR A 177 20.21 -5.82 0.00
N ASP A 178 21.04 -6.83 0.19
CA ASP A 178 21.30 -7.85 -0.84
C ASP A 178 20.00 -8.48 -1.37
N ALA A 179 18.98 -8.57 -0.52
CA ALA A 179 17.65 -9.07 -0.87
C ALA A 179 16.96 -8.24 -1.97
N LEU A 180 16.90 -6.91 -1.83
CA LEU A 180 16.28 -6.05 -2.86
C LEU A 180 17.12 -6.00 -4.14
N ARG A 181 18.45 -6.03 -4.03
CA ARG A 181 19.32 -6.15 -5.21
C ARG A 181 19.06 -7.47 -5.97
N GLN A 182 18.96 -8.59 -5.25
CA GLN A 182 18.61 -9.89 -5.84
C GLN A 182 17.20 -9.88 -6.46
N TYR A 183 16.23 -9.26 -5.79
CA TYR A 183 14.88 -9.11 -6.31
C TYR A 183 14.87 -8.35 -7.64
N ARG A 184 15.50 -7.16 -7.67
CA ARG A 184 15.62 -6.33 -8.88
C ARG A 184 16.26 -7.10 -10.03
N ALA A 185 17.34 -7.83 -9.76
CA ALA A 185 18.00 -8.67 -10.76
C ALA A 185 17.09 -9.79 -11.29
N ALA A 186 16.25 -10.38 -10.43
CA ALA A 186 15.33 -11.45 -10.82
C ALA A 186 14.16 -10.97 -11.70
N VAL A 187 13.78 -9.68 -11.62
CA VAL A 187 12.61 -9.14 -12.33
C VAL A 187 12.95 -8.16 -13.46
N GLN A 188 14.23 -7.82 -13.65
CA GLN A 188 14.70 -6.79 -14.62
C GLN A 188 14.24 -7.00 -16.08
N GLU A 189 13.98 -8.24 -16.48
CA GLU A 189 13.50 -8.54 -17.84
C GLU A 189 12.06 -8.05 -18.05
N TRP A 190 11.29 -7.87 -16.98
CA TRP A 190 9.85 -7.61 -16.99
C TRP A 190 9.48 -6.26 -16.38
N VAL A 191 10.40 -5.64 -15.66
CA VAL A 191 10.16 -4.43 -14.87
C VAL A 191 11.12 -3.32 -15.31
N ASP A 192 10.58 -2.16 -15.66
CA ASP A 192 11.35 -0.97 -16.04
C ASP A 192 11.82 -0.19 -14.81
N LYS A 193 11.02 -0.20 -13.74
CA LYS A 193 11.33 0.47 -12.48
C LYS A 193 10.78 -0.31 -11.29
N VAL A 194 11.58 -0.42 -10.24
CA VAL A 194 11.13 -0.93 -8.93
C VAL A 194 11.26 0.21 -7.92
N GLU A 195 10.16 0.56 -7.27
CA GLU A 195 10.14 1.36 -6.05
C GLU A 195 9.91 0.43 -4.87
N ALA A 196 10.63 0.63 -3.77
CA ALA A 196 10.46 -0.14 -2.55
C ALA A 196 10.52 0.82 -1.37
N CYS A 197 9.76 0.55 -0.32
CA CYS A 197 9.88 1.26 0.95
C CYS A 197 9.56 0.34 2.13
N HIS A 198 10.18 0.64 3.27
CA HIS A 198 9.78 0.10 4.57
C HIS A 198 8.89 1.09 5.31
N ALA A 199 7.82 0.61 5.94
CA ALA A 199 6.97 1.42 6.77
C ALA A 199 6.53 0.66 8.03
N LEU A 200 6.41 1.38 9.15
CA LEU A 200 6.03 0.83 10.45
C LEU A 200 4.58 1.16 10.75
N GLU A 201 3.84 0.19 11.29
CA GLU A 201 2.41 0.37 11.55
C GLU A 201 2.16 1.46 12.59
N ILE A 202 1.17 2.31 12.30
CA ILE A 202 0.66 3.31 13.21
C ILE A 202 -0.59 2.73 13.89
N VAL A 203 -0.50 2.48 15.19
CA VAL A 203 -1.65 2.08 16.01
C VAL A 203 -2.51 3.32 16.33
N VAL A 204 -3.74 3.37 15.82
CA VAL A 204 -4.67 4.49 16.00
C VAL A 204 -5.95 4.08 16.71
#